data_AF-A0A8C5X9N3-F1
#
_entry.id   AF-A0A8C5X9N3-F1
#
_cell.length_a   1.000
_cell.length_b   1.000
_cell.length_c   1.000
_cell.angle_alpha   90.00
_cell.angle_beta   90.00
_cell.angle_gamma   90.00
#
_symmetry.space_group_name_H-M   'P 1'
#
loop_
_entity.id
_entity.type
_entity.pdbx_description
1 polymer ?
#
loop_
_entity_poly.entity_id
_entity_poly.type
_entity_poly.pdbx_seq_one_letter_code
_entity_poly.pdbx_strand_id
1 'polypeptide(L)'
;MSGKGFSPKWWSGTGTGSPGNGHGAKAARAQEVFVQRSQKQGGITGLSCAGPRVGVDISVGPFKLRLAYNCTIFRSWRRRLSPEARPRPGAGPVASSARAGAGAAGPGAAACVRREGAGPPWRVLFFGTDRFAVTTLRALQAAGEPSEDSLVSRLEVVTLPSRLPGDLPVRSCARELQLPVHEWPHTGPVGHFDVGVVASFGRLLSEDIILQFPYGVLNVHPSCLPRWRGPAPIVHTVLHGDKVTGVTIMEIRPKRFDVGPIIKQEEVAVPPRCTAQELEGMLAKIGANMLLAVLKNLPESLKNKKEQPKEGVTFAPKVSIVKSCIKWEEQTAAQIIQLHRAIGSMFPLQTLWKGTTIKLLDFVEVDNIPGFTGICWVGIKTVVLKKKLTAIDFYNGYMHSWFQQNPRTVHQECRFQTLRLSTAKKTLKERGILAQDIKQ
;
A
#
# COMPACT_ATOMS: atom_id res chain seq x y z
N MET A 1 32.58 -39.21 35.51
CA MET A 1 31.48 -38.35 36.01
C MET A 1 32.07 -37.01 36.42
N SER A 2 31.29 -35.93 36.27
CA SER A 2 31.65 -34.51 36.48
C SER A 2 32.41 -33.83 35.33
N GLY A 3 31.85 -32.69 34.92
CA GLY A 3 32.32 -31.87 33.81
C GLY A 3 33.43 -30.90 34.18
N LYS A 4 33.90 -30.15 33.19
CA LYS A 4 34.77 -29.00 33.37
C LYS A 4 34.39 -27.91 32.37
N GLY A 5 33.90 -26.80 32.89
CA GLY A 5 33.98 -25.50 32.24
C GLY A 5 35.41 -24.95 32.34
N PHE A 6 35.76 -24.03 31.45
CA PHE A 6 36.95 -23.20 31.60
C PHE A 6 36.77 -21.81 30.97
N SER A 7 37.06 -20.82 31.79
CA SER A 7 37.52 -19.45 31.51
C SER A 7 38.03 -18.91 32.85
N PRO A 8 38.81 -17.81 32.92
CA PRO A 8 39.76 -17.22 31.96
C PRO A 8 41.09 -16.83 32.68
N LYS A 9 42.12 -16.34 31.95
CA LYS A 9 42.92 -15.14 32.33
C LYS A 9 44.09 -14.83 31.38
N TRP A 10 44.11 -13.56 31.00
CA TRP A 10 45.14 -12.61 30.56
C TRP A 10 46.63 -12.90 30.83
N TRP A 11 47.49 -12.53 29.86
CA TRP A 11 48.63 -11.63 30.10
C TRP A 11 49.03 -10.84 28.85
N SER A 12 49.59 -9.66 29.10
CA SER A 12 49.95 -8.57 28.18
C SER A 12 51.45 -8.55 27.86
N GLY A 13 51.84 -8.06 26.68
CA GLY A 13 53.24 -7.73 26.37
C GLY A 13 53.39 -7.01 25.02
N THR A 14 53.85 -5.76 25.08
CA THR A 14 54.08 -4.78 24.01
C THR A 14 55.31 -5.10 23.13
N GLY A 15 55.26 -4.75 21.84
CA GLY A 15 56.43 -4.75 20.95
C GLY A 15 56.14 -4.16 19.57
N THR A 16 56.80 -3.05 19.28
CA THR A 16 56.74 -2.21 18.07
C THR A 16 57.29 -2.88 16.81
N GLY A 17 56.64 -2.69 15.65
CA GLY A 17 57.18 -3.05 14.34
C GLY A 17 56.23 -2.76 13.18
N SER A 18 56.64 -1.89 12.27
CA SER A 18 55.96 -1.46 11.03
C SER A 18 55.78 -2.59 9.98
N PRO A 19 54.97 -2.37 8.92
CA PRO A 19 54.00 -3.37 8.44
C PRO A 19 54.52 -4.28 7.32
N GLY A 20 54.24 -5.57 7.45
CA GLY A 20 54.32 -6.56 6.38
C GLY A 20 52.92 -6.96 5.90
N ASN A 21 52.74 -6.96 4.58
CA ASN A 21 51.61 -7.42 3.78
C ASN A 21 50.55 -8.31 4.46
N GLY A 22 49.27 -7.93 4.29
CA GLY A 22 48.17 -8.89 4.32
C GLY A 22 46.87 -8.36 4.90
N HIS A 23 46.18 -7.44 4.20
CA HIS A 23 44.75 -7.14 4.42
C HIS A 23 44.15 -7.06 3.01
N GLY A 24 43.12 -7.81 2.64
CA GLY A 24 41.90 -8.06 3.39
C GLY A 24 40.77 -7.63 2.47
N ALA A 25 40.23 -8.59 1.72
CA ALA A 25 39.14 -8.36 0.79
C ALA A 25 37.94 -7.73 1.51
N LYS A 26 37.49 -6.55 1.06
CA LYS A 26 36.14 -6.06 1.31
C LYS A 26 35.43 -5.94 -0.03
N ALA A 27 34.70 -7.00 -0.35
CA ALA A 27 33.85 -7.12 -1.53
C ALA A 27 32.56 -6.31 -1.39
N ALA A 28 32.15 -5.67 -2.49
CA ALA A 28 30.83 -5.08 -2.66
C ALA A 28 30.02 -5.88 -3.71
N ARG A 29 28.72 -5.99 -3.43
CA ARG A 29 27.67 -6.83 -4.02
C ARG A 29 27.41 -6.66 -5.52
N ALA A 30 27.01 -7.76 -6.17
CA ALA A 30 25.95 -7.78 -7.19
C ALA A 30 25.11 -9.06 -7.00
N GLN A 31 23.78 -8.94 -6.80
CA GLN A 31 22.88 -9.99 -6.25
C GLN A 31 21.51 -10.05 -6.95
N GLU A 32 21.43 -10.32 -8.26
CA GLU A 32 20.16 -10.20 -9.01
C GLU A 32 20.01 -11.27 -10.11
N VAL A 33 18.77 -11.71 -10.37
CA VAL A 33 18.40 -12.53 -11.55
C VAL A 33 17.48 -11.72 -12.45
N PHE A 34 17.76 -11.71 -13.75
CA PHE A 34 17.00 -10.99 -14.76
C PHE A 34 16.20 -11.96 -15.62
N VAL A 35 14.93 -11.61 -15.88
CA VAL A 35 14.03 -12.38 -16.76
C VAL A 35 13.56 -11.48 -17.91
N GLN A 36 13.78 -11.94 -19.15
CA GLN A 36 13.46 -11.22 -20.39
C GLN A 36 12.03 -11.51 -20.87
N ARG A 37 11.40 -10.53 -21.54
CA ARG A 37 10.28 -10.76 -22.47
C ARG A 37 10.80 -10.76 -23.91
N SER A 38 10.42 -11.76 -24.73
CA SER A 38 10.55 -11.71 -26.19
C SER A 38 9.39 -10.88 -26.79
N GLN A 39 9.70 -9.87 -27.61
CA GLN A 39 8.68 -8.96 -28.18
C GLN A 39 7.81 -9.63 -29.25
N LYS A 40 6.51 -9.30 -29.23
CA LYS A 40 5.58 -9.45 -30.37
C LYS A 40 6.08 -8.59 -31.54
N GLN A 41 6.40 -9.20 -32.68
CA GLN A 41 6.62 -8.48 -33.94
C GLN A 41 5.29 -7.92 -34.45
N GLY A 42 5.19 -6.58 -34.50
CA GLY A 42 4.25 -5.86 -35.34
C GLY A 42 4.97 -5.44 -36.62
N GLY A 43 4.40 -5.75 -37.78
CA GLY A 43 5.06 -5.66 -39.08
C GLY A 43 5.40 -4.24 -39.54
N ILE A 44 6.57 -4.11 -40.17
CA ILE A 44 6.89 -3.11 -41.18
C ILE A 44 7.70 -3.84 -42.26
N THR A 45 7.26 -3.66 -43.51
CA THR A 45 7.79 -4.25 -44.73
C THR A 45 9.18 -3.71 -45.09
N GLY A 46 10.07 -4.62 -45.52
CA GLY A 46 11.10 -4.38 -46.53
C GLY A 46 12.29 -3.48 -46.18
N LEU A 47 13.34 -4.05 -45.60
CA LEU A 47 14.73 -3.68 -45.90
C LEU A 47 15.67 -4.84 -45.56
N SER A 48 16.29 -5.40 -46.59
CA SER A 48 17.38 -6.37 -46.51
C SER A 48 18.63 -5.68 -45.95
N CYS A 49 19.22 -6.25 -44.90
CA CYS A 49 20.62 -6.05 -44.49
C CYS A 49 21.05 -7.23 -43.59
N ALA A 50 22.21 -7.81 -43.90
CA ALA A 50 22.82 -8.93 -43.20
C ALA A 50 23.40 -8.53 -41.82
N GLY A 51 23.17 -9.32 -40.76
CA GLY A 51 23.76 -9.12 -39.41
C GLY A 51 22.86 -9.67 -38.28
N PRO A 52 23.37 -10.10 -37.11
CA PRO A 52 22.91 -11.34 -36.47
C PRO A 52 21.68 -11.22 -35.53
N ARG A 53 20.77 -12.18 -35.73
CA ARG A 53 20.15 -13.10 -34.75
C ARG A 53 19.74 -12.53 -33.38
N VAL A 54 18.42 -12.40 -33.21
CA VAL A 54 17.72 -12.13 -31.95
C VAL A 54 17.84 -13.36 -31.02
N GLY A 55 18.60 -13.22 -29.94
CA GLY A 55 18.75 -14.20 -28.87
C GLY A 55 18.13 -13.72 -27.56
N VAL A 56 17.67 -14.65 -26.73
CA VAL A 56 17.33 -14.43 -25.32
C VAL A 56 18.62 -14.63 -24.53
N ASP A 57 19.02 -13.72 -23.67
CA ASP A 57 20.22 -13.91 -22.82
C ASP A 57 19.82 -14.10 -21.36
N ILE A 58 20.09 -15.29 -20.82
CA ILE A 58 20.41 -15.41 -19.39
C ILE A 58 21.92 -15.56 -19.38
N SER A 59 22.62 -14.43 -19.33
CA SER A 59 24.08 -14.44 -19.32
C SER A 59 24.56 -14.89 -17.96
N VAL A 60 25.07 -16.11 -17.88
CA VAL A 60 25.97 -16.50 -16.81
C VAL A 60 27.13 -17.35 -17.35
N GLY A 61 28.30 -16.71 -17.42
CA GLY A 61 29.63 -17.30 -17.59
C GLY A 61 30.30 -16.95 -18.93
N PRO A 62 31.64 -17.10 -19.06
CA PRO A 62 32.72 -16.74 -18.14
C PRO A 62 33.25 -15.33 -18.49
N PHE A 63 33.63 -14.50 -17.51
CA PHE A 63 34.14 -13.14 -17.72
C PHE A 63 33.14 -12.10 -18.30
N LYS A 64 32.36 -11.46 -17.41
CA LYS A 64 32.19 -9.98 -17.32
C LYS A 64 31.07 -9.65 -16.33
N LEU A 65 31.44 -9.69 -15.06
CA LEU A 65 30.79 -8.95 -13.99
C LEU A 65 31.31 -7.51 -14.10
N ARG A 66 30.52 -6.53 -14.54
CA ARG A 66 30.92 -5.11 -14.43
C ARG A 66 30.42 -4.56 -13.09
N LEU A 67 31.14 -4.94 -12.03
CA LEU A 67 31.26 -4.10 -10.83
C LEU A 67 32.01 -2.83 -11.25
N ALA A 68 31.34 -1.69 -11.29
CA ALA A 68 32.04 -0.41 -11.28
C ALA A 68 32.47 -0.14 -9.84
N TYR A 69 33.68 -0.57 -9.49
CA TYR A 69 34.47 0.04 -8.43
C TYR A 69 35.88 0.27 -8.96
N ASN A 70 36.23 1.54 -9.10
CA ASN A 70 37.60 1.99 -8.96
C ASN A 70 37.55 3.22 -8.05
N CYS A 71 38.22 3.13 -6.90
CA CYS A 71 38.40 4.23 -5.98
C CYS A 71 39.89 4.27 -5.62
N THR A 72 40.56 5.35 -6.03
CA THR A 72 41.81 5.83 -5.44
C THR A 72 41.89 7.35 -5.64
N ILE A 73 41.43 8.10 -4.63
CA ILE A 73 42.20 9.00 -3.74
C ILE A 73 43.50 9.62 -4.35
N PHE A 74 43.92 10.91 -4.24
CA PHE A 74 43.60 12.15 -3.50
C PHE A 74 44.28 13.32 -4.29
N ARG A 75 43.77 14.57 -4.25
CA ARG A 75 44.57 15.79 -3.92
C ARG A 75 43.71 17.06 -3.81
N SER A 76 43.72 17.61 -2.59
CA SER A 76 43.60 19.01 -2.13
C SER A 76 43.17 20.12 -3.11
N TRP A 77 42.32 21.05 -2.64
CA TRP A 77 42.69 22.45 -2.40
C TRP A 77 41.73 23.10 -1.38
N ARG A 78 42.29 23.95 -0.50
CA ARG A 78 41.65 24.66 0.63
C ARG A 78 42.09 26.14 0.55
N ARG A 79 41.18 27.10 0.68
CA ARG A 79 41.36 28.51 1.16
C ARG A 79 39.96 29.14 1.31
N ARG A 80 39.46 29.40 2.55
CA ARG A 80 39.52 30.60 3.44
C ARG A 80 38.77 31.84 2.90
N LEU A 81 37.64 32.25 3.53
CA LEU A 81 37.42 33.34 4.54
C LEU A 81 37.50 34.76 3.91
N SER A 82 36.68 35.80 4.11
CA SER A 82 35.48 36.22 4.92
C SER A 82 35.07 37.66 4.40
N PRO A 83 34.38 38.57 5.14
CA PRO A 83 32.97 38.67 5.58
C PRO A 83 32.27 40.02 5.15
N GLU A 84 31.12 40.34 5.79
CA GLU A 84 30.35 41.63 5.88
C GLU A 84 29.03 41.71 5.07
N ALA A 85 27.90 42.29 5.51
CA ALA A 85 27.46 42.96 6.74
C ALA A 85 25.91 42.94 6.86
N ARG A 86 25.37 43.26 8.06
CA ARG A 86 23.93 43.51 8.35
C ARG A 86 23.50 44.93 7.94
N PRO A 87 22.19 45.25 7.97
CA PRO A 87 21.65 45.93 9.17
C PRO A 87 20.23 45.50 9.62
N ARG A 88 19.84 45.98 10.82
CA ARG A 88 18.50 46.07 11.48
C ARG A 88 18.30 47.56 11.87
N PRO A 89 17.22 48.04 12.53
CA PRO A 89 15.80 47.63 12.62
C PRO A 89 14.82 48.84 12.40
N GLY A 90 13.50 48.61 12.49
CA GLY A 90 12.47 49.65 12.64
C GLY A 90 11.29 49.15 13.51
N ALA A 91 10.78 50.02 14.38
CA ALA A 91 9.90 49.76 15.53
C ALA A 91 8.38 49.69 15.24
N GLY A 92 7.57 49.28 16.24
CA GLY A 92 6.10 49.06 16.25
C GLY A 92 5.22 50.34 16.19
N PRO A 93 3.95 50.41 16.67
CA PRO A 93 3.28 49.63 17.75
C PRO A 93 1.77 49.21 17.58
N VAL A 94 1.34 48.27 18.46
CA VAL A 94 0.12 48.07 19.33
C VAL A 94 -1.32 48.59 18.99
N ALA A 95 -2.33 47.75 19.39
CA ALA A 95 -3.72 48.00 19.90
C ALA A 95 -4.88 47.50 18.99
N SER A 96 -6.08 47.02 19.41
CA SER A 96 -6.74 46.72 20.71
C SER A 96 -8.10 45.98 20.51
N SER A 97 -8.62 45.40 21.61
CA SER A 97 -9.88 44.68 21.98
C SER A 97 -11.28 45.05 21.43
N ALA A 98 -12.23 44.06 21.51
CA ALA A 98 -13.58 44.08 22.17
C ALA A 98 -14.37 42.75 21.88
N ARG A 99 -14.85 41.90 22.83
CA ARG A 99 -16.10 41.86 23.67
C ARG A 99 -17.41 42.16 22.91
N ALA A 100 -18.60 41.57 23.14
CA ALA A 100 -19.20 40.48 23.94
C ALA A 100 -20.70 40.36 23.54
N GLY A 101 -21.46 39.32 23.94
CA GLY A 101 -22.93 39.36 23.94
C GLY A 101 -23.66 38.02 24.11
N ALA A 102 -24.50 37.89 25.15
CA ALA A 102 -25.20 36.69 25.61
C ALA A 102 -26.72 36.71 25.31
N GLY A 103 -27.40 35.56 25.41
CA GLY A 103 -28.87 35.49 25.47
C GLY A 103 -29.39 34.06 25.70
N ALA A 104 -30.22 33.87 26.74
CA ALA A 104 -30.73 32.60 27.26
C ALA A 104 -32.17 32.27 26.81
N ALA A 105 -32.57 30.99 26.83
CA ALA A 105 -33.98 30.56 26.88
C ALA A 105 -34.14 29.13 27.48
N GLY A 106 -35.17 28.93 28.32
CA GLY A 106 -35.46 27.70 29.07
C GLY A 106 -36.29 26.63 28.30
N PRO A 107 -36.59 25.45 28.91
CA PRO A 107 -37.06 24.28 28.16
C PRO A 107 -38.54 23.89 28.39
N GLY A 108 -39.16 23.29 27.37
CA GLY A 108 -40.46 22.60 27.46
C GLY A 108 -40.75 21.65 26.28
N ALA A 109 -41.04 20.38 26.63
CA ALA A 109 -41.71 19.29 25.89
C ALA A 109 -40.97 18.49 24.79
N ALA A 110 -41.01 17.16 24.95
CA ALA A 110 -40.32 16.13 24.17
C ALA A 110 -41.10 15.70 22.90
N ALA A 111 -40.46 15.91 21.76
CA ALA A 111 -40.66 15.18 20.50
C ALA A 111 -39.37 14.41 20.20
N CYS A 112 -39.31 13.53 19.20
CA CYS A 112 -38.04 13.02 18.70
C CYS A 112 -37.30 14.18 18.00
N VAL A 113 -36.61 15.00 18.79
CA VAL A 113 -36.00 16.26 18.38
C VAL A 113 -34.76 15.92 17.56
N ARG A 114 -34.79 16.21 16.25
CA ARG A 114 -33.55 16.54 15.54
C ARG A 114 -32.87 17.60 16.39
N ARG A 115 -31.65 17.36 16.87
CA ARG A 115 -30.81 18.43 17.43
C ARG A 115 -30.44 19.38 16.29
N GLU A 116 -31.39 20.18 15.83
CA GLU A 116 -31.16 21.33 14.97
C GLU A 116 -30.37 22.33 15.82
N GLY A 117 -29.05 22.39 15.57
CA GLY A 117 -28.15 23.34 16.22
C GLY A 117 -27.07 22.75 17.15
N ALA A 118 -26.97 21.42 17.31
CA ALA A 118 -25.85 20.87 18.09
C ALA A 118 -24.60 20.79 17.23
N GLY A 119 -23.60 21.61 17.53
CA GLY A 119 -22.23 21.40 17.07
C GLY A 119 -21.57 20.18 17.76
N PRO A 120 -20.28 19.92 17.49
CA PRO A 120 -19.52 18.95 18.26
C PRO A 120 -19.58 19.23 19.78
N PRO A 121 -19.35 18.22 20.65
CA PRO A 121 -18.82 16.90 20.33
C PRO A 121 -19.88 15.83 19.97
N TRP A 122 -19.63 15.05 18.90
CA TRP A 122 -20.54 14.07 18.31
C TRP A 122 -20.46 12.67 18.94
N ARG A 123 -21.58 11.95 18.95
CA ARG A 123 -21.61 10.51 19.26
C ARG A 123 -21.48 9.74 17.95
N VAL A 124 -20.38 9.01 17.79
CA VAL A 124 -20.00 8.33 16.54
C VAL A 124 -20.05 6.82 16.69
N LEU A 125 -20.74 6.14 15.75
CA LEU A 125 -20.61 4.69 15.57
C LEU A 125 -19.73 4.41 14.35
N PHE A 126 -18.57 3.81 14.59
CA PHE A 126 -17.56 3.56 13.58
C PHE A 126 -17.62 2.13 13.04
N PHE A 127 -17.71 1.95 11.72
CA PHE A 127 -17.73 0.68 11.02
C PHE A 127 -16.42 0.50 10.25
N GLY A 128 -15.62 -0.51 10.62
CA GLY A 128 -14.36 -0.76 9.93
C GLY A 128 -13.73 -2.11 10.23
N THR A 129 -12.78 -2.53 9.38
CA THR A 129 -12.16 -3.85 9.50
C THR A 129 -10.64 -3.83 9.39
N ASP A 130 -10.09 -3.14 8.39
CA ASP A 130 -8.68 -3.29 7.98
C ASP A 130 -7.74 -2.19 8.51
N ARG A 131 -6.49 -2.18 8.02
CA ARG A 131 -5.46 -1.21 8.43
C ARG A 131 -5.74 0.21 7.96
N PHE A 132 -6.41 0.40 6.82
CA PHE A 132 -6.84 1.71 6.36
C PHE A 132 -7.83 2.33 7.36
N ALA A 133 -8.81 1.54 7.80
CA ALA A 133 -9.81 1.96 8.78
C ALA A 133 -9.23 2.32 10.16
N VAL A 134 -8.16 1.62 10.59
CA VAL A 134 -7.49 1.88 11.88
C VAL A 134 -6.99 3.33 12.00
N THR A 135 -6.51 3.93 10.91
CA THR A 135 -6.04 5.32 10.93
C THR A 135 -7.19 6.28 11.24
N THR A 136 -8.35 6.07 10.63
CA THR A 136 -9.56 6.86 10.91
C THR A 136 -10.04 6.65 12.35
N LEU A 137 -10.08 5.40 12.83
CA LEU A 137 -10.48 5.09 14.20
C LEU A 137 -9.62 5.82 15.24
N ARG A 138 -8.29 5.77 15.09
CA ARG A 138 -7.35 6.46 15.99
C ARG A 138 -7.52 7.98 15.94
N ALA A 139 -7.77 8.54 14.77
CA ALA A 139 -8.02 9.97 14.63
C ALA A 139 -9.32 10.40 15.32
N LEU A 140 -10.38 9.60 15.22
CA LEU A 140 -11.64 9.85 15.94
C LEU A 140 -11.46 9.76 17.46
N GLN A 141 -10.72 8.76 17.96
CA GLN A 141 -10.43 8.64 19.39
C GLN A 141 -9.64 9.86 19.89
N ALA A 142 -8.58 10.25 19.18
CA ALA A 142 -7.78 11.41 19.54
C ALA A 142 -8.61 12.72 19.51
N ALA A 143 -9.57 12.82 18.60
CA ALA A 143 -10.49 13.95 18.53
C ALA A 143 -11.56 13.95 19.63
N GLY A 144 -11.64 12.90 20.46
CA GLY A 144 -12.50 12.84 21.64
C GLY A 144 -11.80 13.16 22.95
N GLU A 145 -10.47 13.31 22.95
CA GLU A 145 -9.72 13.66 24.15
C GLU A 145 -10.17 15.03 24.73
N PRO A 146 -10.23 15.19 26.06
CA PRO A 146 -10.72 16.40 26.69
C PRO A 146 -9.95 17.65 26.23
N SER A 147 -10.63 18.49 25.45
CA SER A 147 -10.10 19.75 24.93
C SER A 147 -11.27 20.65 24.49
N GLU A 148 -11.03 21.96 24.41
CA GLU A 148 -12.01 22.94 23.89
C GLU A 148 -12.46 22.62 22.45
N ASP A 149 -11.61 21.94 21.67
CA ASP A 149 -11.84 21.54 20.29
C ASP A 149 -12.31 20.09 20.13
N SER A 150 -12.76 19.42 21.21
CA SER A 150 -13.20 18.02 21.16
C SER A 150 -14.36 17.84 20.19
N LEU A 151 -14.19 16.92 19.24
CA LEU A 151 -15.16 16.62 18.18
C LEU A 151 -16.01 15.39 18.47
N VAL A 152 -15.57 14.49 19.35
CA VAL A 152 -16.22 13.18 19.57
C VAL A 152 -16.47 12.98 21.07
N SER A 153 -17.73 12.91 21.48
CA SER A 153 -18.12 12.69 22.88
C SER A 153 -18.28 11.21 23.23
N ARG A 154 -18.57 10.38 22.22
CA ARG A 154 -18.72 8.94 22.36
C ARG A 154 -18.26 8.27 21.07
N LEU A 155 -17.48 7.21 21.20
CA LEU A 155 -17.00 6.41 20.08
C LEU A 155 -17.22 4.93 20.38
N GLU A 156 -17.92 4.24 19.49
CA GLU A 156 -18.06 2.79 19.54
C GLU A 156 -17.75 2.19 18.17
N VAL A 157 -17.36 0.92 18.16
CA VAL A 157 -16.86 0.25 16.96
C VAL A 157 -17.75 -0.93 16.59
N VAL A 158 -18.10 -1.03 15.32
CA VAL A 158 -18.67 -2.22 14.69
C VAL A 158 -17.62 -2.80 13.75
N THR A 159 -17.29 -4.07 13.93
CA THR A 159 -16.33 -4.77 13.08
C THR A 159 -16.84 -6.16 12.72
N LEU A 160 -16.21 -6.81 11.75
CA LEU A 160 -16.61 -8.16 11.34
C LEU A 160 -16.24 -9.19 12.42
N PRO A 161 -16.94 -10.34 12.49
CA PRO A 161 -16.51 -11.44 13.32
C PRO A 161 -15.13 -11.95 12.86
N SER A 162 -14.22 -12.23 13.80
CA SER A 162 -12.95 -12.86 13.45
C SER A 162 -13.12 -14.37 13.36
N ARG A 163 -12.79 -14.96 12.20
CA ARG A 163 -12.87 -16.42 11.94
C ARG A 163 -11.50 -17.10 11.83
N LEU A 164 -10.40 -16.34 11.96
CA LEU A 164 -9.04 -16.81 11.72
C LEU A 164 -8.16 -16.65 12.97
N PRO A 165 -7.04 -17.41 13.07
CA PRO A 165 -6.04 -17.22 14.12
C PRO A 165 -5.29 -15.89 13.89
N GLY A 166 -5.91 -14.81 14.34
CA GLY A 166 -5.47 -13.44 14.16
C GLY A 166 -6.68 -12.52 14.25
N ASP A 167 -6.62 -11.52 15.13
CA ASP A 167 -7.71 -10.57 15.27
C ASP A 167 -7.70 -9.53 14.13
N LEU A 168 -8.86 -8.97 13.81
CA LEU A 168 -8.98 -7.95 12.77
C LEU A 168 -8.24 -6.67 13.20
N PRO A 169 -7.58 -5.94 12.28
CA PRO A 169 -6.85 -4.73 12.63
C PRO A 169 -7.66 -3.71 13.43
N VAL A 170 -8.91 -3.45 13.04
CA VAL A 170 -9.80 -2.53 13.77
C VAL A 170 -10.17 -3.06 15.14
N ARG A 171 -10.47 -4.36 15.30
CA ARG A 171 -10.78 -4.94 16.61
C ARG A 171 -9.58 -4.86 17.55
N SER A 172 -8.40 -5.19 17.06
CA SER A 172 -7.16 -5.10 17.83
C SER A 172 -6.91 -3.68 18.31
N CYS A 173 -7.11 -2.69 17.44
CA CYS A 173 -6.99 -1.27 17.78
C CYS A 173 -8.06 -0.82 18.78
N ALA A 174 -9.32 -1.23 18.60
CA ALA A 174 -10.40 -0.85 19.51
C ALA A 174 -10.16 -1.38 20.92
N ARG A 175 -9.66 -2.62 21.04
CA ARG A 175 -9.26 -3.21 22.33
C ARG A 175 -8.07 -2.49 22.96
N GLU A 176 -7.07 -2.09 22.17
CA GLU A 176 -5.93 -1.27 22.63
C GLU A 176 -6.42 0.08 23.20
N LEU A 177 -7.39 0.71 22.53
CA LEU A 177 -8.00 1.98 22.94
C LEU A 177 -9.12 1.83 23.98
N GLN A 178 -9.41 0.60 24.44
CA GLN A 178 -10.50 0.28 25.38
C GLN A 178 -11.89 0.76 24.92
N LEU A 179 -12.14 0.72 23.62
CA LEU A 179 -13.43 1.10 23.01
C LEU A 179 -14.43 -0.06 23.04
N PRO A 180 -15.74 0.21 23.24
CA PRO A 180 -16.78 -0.80 23.05
C PRO A 180 -16.79 -1.30 21.61
N VAL A 181 -16.84 -2.63 21.44
CA VAL A 181 -16.87 -3.30 20.13
C VAL A 181 -18.12 -4.16 20.00
N HIS A 182 -18.84 -3.97 18.90
CA HIS A 182 -19.95 -4.80 18.46
C HIS A 182 -19.53 -5.68 17.28
N GLU A 183 -19.93 -6.93 17.30
CA GLU A 183 -19.71 -7.85 16.18
C GLU A 183 -20.87 -7.81 15.19
N TRP A 184 -20.55 -7.48 13.93
CA TRP A 184 -21.52 -7.54 12.84
C TRP A 184 -22.17 -8.93 12.74
N PRO A 185 -23.50 -9.04 12.59
CA PRO A 185 -24.45 -7.99 12.21
C PRO A 185 -25.03 -7.15 13.35
N HIS A 186 -24.63 -7.38 14.60
CA HIS A 186 -25.09 -6.57 15.72
C HIS A 186 -24.35 -5.24 15.76
N THR A 187 -25.09 -4.14 15.94
CA THR A 187 -24.56 -2.77 15.91
C THR A 187 -24.76 -2.02 17.22
N GLY A 188 -25.28 -2.67 18.26
CA GLY A 188 -25.73 -2.00 19.48
C GLY A 188 -26.92 -1.05 19.24
N PRO A 189 -27.21 -0.15 20.19
CA PRO A 189 -28.32 0.79 20.10
C PRO A 189 -27.98 1.98 19.18
N VAL A 190 -28.17 1.81 17.87
CA VAL A 190 -27.80 2.80 16.84
C VAL A 190 -28.46 4.17 17.04
N GLY A 191 -29.72 4.20 17.51
CA GLY A 191 -30.45 5.45 17.78
C GLY A 191 -29.84 6.37 18.85
N HIS A 192 -28.76 5.96 19.51
CA HIS A 192 -28.02 6.79 20.47
C HIS A 192 -26.84 7.56 19.86
N PHE A 193 -26.58 7.39 18.55
CA PHE A 193 -25.49 8.03 17.85
C PHE A 193 -25.98 9.12 16.89
N ASP A 194 -25.17 10.16 16.70
CA ASP A 194 -25.50 11.30 15.84
C ASP A 194 -25.11 11.02 14.38
N VAL A 195 -24.00 10.31 14.17
CA VAL A 195 -23.45 10.02 12.84
C VAL A 195 -22.77 8.66 12.80
N GLY A 196 -22.96 7.93 11.71
CA GLY A 196 -22.20 6.72 11.41
C GLY A 196 -20.98 7.06 10.56
N VAL A 197 -19.85 6.39 10.80
CA VAL A 197 -18.65 6.53 9.97
C VAL A 197 -18.22 5.16 9.48
N VAL A 198 -18.04 5.00 8.17
CA VAL A 198 -17.56 3.78 7.52
C VAL A 198 -16.18 4.04 6.95
N ALA A 199 -15.26 3.11 7.18
CA ALA A 199 -13.99 3.03 6.46
C ALA A 199 -13.64 1.55 6.28
N SER A 200 -13.48 1.10 5.03
CA SER A 200 -13.11 -0.28 4.68
C SER A 200 -13.83 -1.37 5.50
N PHE A 201 -15.16 -1.28 5.61
CA PHE A 201 -15.96 -2.23 6.39
C PHE A 201 -16.29 -3.52 5.63
N GLY A 202 -16.47 -3.44 4.31
CA GLY A 202 -16.70 -4.60 3.44
C GLY A 202 -18.11 -5.19 3.46
N ARG A 203 -19.08 -4.56 4.13
CA ARG A 203 -20.49 -4.93 4.13
C ARG A 203 -21.38 -3.74 3.78
N LEU A 204 -22.53 -4.02 3.18
CA LEU A 204 -23.58 -3.02 2.99
C LEU A 204 -24.33 -2.81 4.31
N LEU A 205 -24.62 -1.56 4.62
CA LEU A 205 -25.52 -1.21 5.71
C LEU A 205 -26.96 -1.20 5.17
N SER A 206 -27.89 -1.74 5.95
CA SER A 206 -29.32 -1.70 5.60
C SER A 206 -29.84 -0.27 5.69
N GLU A 207 -30.93 -0.01 5.00
CA GLU A 207 -31.64 1.27 5.06
C GLU A 207 -32.08 1.59 6.49
N ASP A 208 -32.59 0.60 7.23
CA ASP A 208 -33.00 0.74 8.63
C ASP A 208 -31.86 1.16 9.56
N ILE A 209 -30.63 0.72 9.31
CA ILE A 209 -29.46 1.17 10.09
C ILE A 209 -29.10 2.61 9.71
N ILE A 210 -29.08 2.92 8.41
CA ILE A 210 -28.68 4.24 7.91
C ILE A 210 -29.62 5.34 8.42
N LEU A 211 -30.94 5.08 8.40
CA LEU A 211 -31.97 6.05 8.78
C LEU A 211 -32.01 6.36 10.28
N GLN A 212 -31.35 5.55 11.13
CA GLN A 212 -31.26 5.81 12.56
C GLN A 212 -30.27 6.92 12.93
N PHE A 213 -29.38 7.32 12.02
CA PHE A 213 -28.42 8.39 12.27
C PHE A 213 -28.97 9.75 11.79
N PRO A 214 -29.16 10.73 12.69
CA PRO A 214 -29.65 12.07 12.32
C PRO A 214 -28.83 12.76 11.22
N TYR A 215 -27.51 12.58 11.22
CA TYR A 215 -26.59 13.13 10.22
C TYR A 215 -26.17 12.11 9.15
N GLY A 216 -26.88 10.98 9.07
CA GLY A 216 -26.60 9.91 8.14
C GLY A 216 -25.30 9.15 8.45
N VAL A 217 -24.82 8.43 7.44
CA VAL A 217 -23.60 7.63 7.55
C VAL A 217 -22.60 8.08 6.48
N LEU A 218 -21.42 8.46 6.93
CA LEU A 218 -20.33 8.94 6.10
C LEU A 218 -19.39 7.78 5.75
N ASN A 219 -18.79 7.79 4.56
CA ASN A 219 -17.74 6.85 4.17
C ASN A 219 -16.46 7.59 3.78
N VAL A 220 -15.33 7.08 4.25
CA VAL A 220 -13.98 7.50 3.82
C VAL A 220 -13.55 6.59 2.66
N HIS A 221 -13.67 7.08 1.43
CA HIS A 221 -13.35 6.31 0.22
C HIS A 221 -12.02 6.76 -0.40
N PRO A 222 -11.00 5.89 -0.53
CA PRO A 222 -9.66 6.28 -0.98
C PRO A 222 -9.51 6.31 -2.51
N SER A 223 -10.39 7.06 -3.17
CA SER A 223 -10.22 7.51 -4.56
C SER A 223 -10.94 8.85 -4.81
N CYS A 224 -10.69 9.46 -5.97
CA CYS A 224 -11.53 10.54 -6.49
C CYS A 224 -12.77 9.94 -7.18
N LEU A 225 -13.86 9.79 -6.42
CA LEU A 225 -15.15 9.39 -6.99
C LEU A 225 -15.60 10.37 -8.09
N PRO A 226 -16.17 9.89 -9.21
CA PRO A 226 -16.74 8.54 -9.37
C PRO A 226 -15.75 7.47 -9.88
N ARG A 227 -14.46 7.79 -10.02
CA ARG A 227 -13.43 6.82 -10.39
C ARG A 227 -13.17 5.86 -9.24
N TRP A 228 -13.05 4.57 -9.55
CA TRP A 228 -12.75 3.49 -8.62
C TRP A 228 -13.80 3.26 -7.52
N ARG A 229 -15.07 3.15 -7.89
CA ARG A 229 -16.11 2.62 -6.99
C ARG A 229 -15.85 1.15 -6.67
N GLY A 230 -16.06 0.74 -5.44
CA GLY A 230 -15.96 -0.65 -5.01
C GLY A 230 -14.82 -0.94 -4.05
N PRO A 231 -14.51 -2.23 -3.81
CA PRO A 231 -13.76 -2.64 -2.63
C PRO A 231 -12.23 -2.49 -2.70
N ALA A 232 -11.63 -2.19 -3.86
CA ALA A 232 -10.17 -2.17 -3.99
C ALA A 232 -9.57 -0.92 -4.69
N PRO A 233 -10.06 0.31 -4.42
CA PRO A 233 -9.68 1.51 -5.18
C PRO A 233 -8.17 1.75 -5.23
N ILE A 234 -7.47 1.70 -4.09
CA ILE A 234 -6.03 1.95 -3.98
C ILE A 234 -5.23 1.00 -4.88
N VAL A 235 -5.60 -0.28 -4.87
CA VAL A 235 -4.94 -1.30 -5.70
C VAL A 235 -5.16 -1.01 -7.18
N HIS A 236 -6.36 -0.61 -7.58
CA HIS A 236 -6.67 -0.29 -8.97
C HIS A 236 -6.02 1.01 -9.45
N THR A 237 -5.92 2.03 -8.59
CA THR A 237 -5.13 3.25 -8.85
C THR A 237 -3.69 2.89 -9.22
N VAL A 238 -3.03 2.07 -8.40
CA VAL A 238 -1.65 1.63 -8.69
C VAL A 238 -1.64 0.72 -9.91
N LEU A 239 -2.54 -0.24 -10.03
CA LEU A 239 -2.54 -1.21 -11.14
C LEU A 239 -2.66 -0.55 -12.52
N HIS A 240 -3.44 0.53 -12.63
CA HIS A 240 -3.65 1.25 -13.89
C HIS A 240 -2.65 2.39 -14.11
N GLY A 241 -1.72 2.61 -13.16
CA GLY A 241 -0.67 3.60 -13.28
C GLY A 241 -1.19 5.04 -13.23
N ASP A 242 -2.31 5.26 -12.53
CA ASP A 242 -2.91 6.57 -12.34
C ASP A 242 -1.87 7.53 -11.73
N LYS A 243 -1.80 8.76 -12.26
CA LYS A 243 -0.88 9.80 -11.76
C LYS A 243 -1.50 10.65 -10.66
N VAL A 244 -2.82 10.63 -10.58
CA VAL A 244 -3.61 11.36 -9.59
C VAL A 244 -4.66 10.39 -9.05
N THR A 245 -4.86 10.45 -7.74
CA THR A 245 -5.93 9.77 -7.00
C THR A 245 -6.48 10.78 -6.00
N GLY A 246 -7.18 10.33 -4.97
CA GLY A 246 -7.57 11.20 -3.87
C GLY A 246 -8.29 10.45 -2.79
N VAL A 247 -8.93 11.22 -1.91
CA VAL A 247 -9.87 10.71 -0.92
C VAL A 247 -11.19 11.45 -1.07
N THR A 248 -12.28 10.71 -0.93
CA THR A 248 -13.63 11.24 -0.94
C THR A 248 -14.32 10.91 0.38
N ILE A 249 -14.81 11.93 1.07
CA ILE A 249 -15.82 11.79 2.12
C ILE A 249 -17.18 11.89 1.43
N MET A 250 -17.97 10.84 1.51
CA MET A 250 -19.30 10.79 0.91
C MET A 250 -20.35 10.33 1.92
N GLU A 251 -21.61 10.64 1.67
CA GLU A 251 -22.72 9.98 2.37
C GLU A 251 -23.03 8.64 1.67
N ILE A 252 -23.30 7.57 2.42
CA ILE A 252 -23.65 6.28 1.80
C ILE A 252 -25.13 6.23 1.39
N ARG A 253 -25.43 5.38 0.41
CA ARG A 253 -26.81 5.02 0.04
C ARG A 253 -27.05 3.55 0.36
N PRO A 254 -28.29 3.15 0.67
CA PRO A 254 -28.61 1.74 0.85
C PRO A 254 -28.41 0.97 -0.46
N LYS A 255 -28.17 -0.34 -0.36
CA LYS A 255 -28.14 -1.33 -1.47
C LYS A 255 -27.01 -1.18 -2.50
N ARG A 256 -26.25 -0.08 -2.53
CA ARG A 256 -25.15 0.14 -3.50
C ARG A 256 -23.92 0.75 -2.84
N PHE A 257 -22.74 0.24 -3.20
CA PHE A 257 -21.45 0.80 -2.77
C PHE A 257 -21.08 2.04 -3.57
N ASP A 258 -20.56 3.06 -2.89
CA ASP A 258 -19.82 4.18 -3.48
C ASP A 258 -20.56 5.01 -4.53
N VAL A 259 -21.90 5.08 -4.43
CA VAL A 259 -22.76 5.87 -5.33
C VAL A 259 -23.34 7.12 -4.71
N GLY A 260 -23.16 7.33 -3.41
CA GLY A 260 -23.79 8.45 -2.71
C GLY A 260 -23.10 9.80 -2.94
N PRO A 261 -23.73 10.89 -2.52
CA PRO A 261 -23.25 12.24 -2.80
C PRO A 261 -21.92 12.51 -2.09
N ILE A 262 -21.04 13.24 -2.77
CA ILE A 262 -19.74 13.69 -2.29
C ILE A 262 -19.94 14.87 -1.35
N ILE A 263 -19.40 14.76 -0.14
CA ILE A 263 -19.38 15.84 0.86
C ILE A 263 -18.10 16.65 0.72
N LYS A 264 -16.95 15.96 0.62
CA LYS A 264 -15.64 16.57 0.43
C LYS A 264 -14.74 15.63 -0.37
N GLN A 265 -13.95 16.17 -1.28
CA GLN A 265 -13.00 15.41 -2.08
C GLN A 265 -11.68 16.19 -2.19
N GLU A 266 -10.57 15.47 -2.14
CA GLU A 266 -9.23 16.04 -2.27
C GLU A 266 -8.40 15.18 -3.21
N GLU A 267 -7.80 15.81 -4.21
CA GLU A 267 -6.89 15.15 -5.15
C GLU A 267 -5.48 15.06 -4.60
N VAL A 268 -4.80 13.96 -4.90
CA VAL A 268 -3.46 13.64 -4.41
C VAL A 268 -2.66 13.06 -5.55
N ALA A 269 -1.47 13.62 -5.80
CA ALA A 269 -0.54 13.05 -6.76
C ALA A 269 -0.07 11.66 -6.29
N VAL A 270 -0.12 10.67 -7.18
CA VAL A 270 0.38 9.32 -6.90
C VAL A 270 1.90 9.34 -7.01
N PRO A 271 2.66 9.07 -5.93
CA PRO A 271 4.11 9.13 -5.99
C PRO A 271 4.66 8.14 -7.03
N PRO A 272 5.69 8.52 -7.80
CA PRO A 272 6.28 7.63 -8.77
C PRO A 272 6.79 6.37 -8.07
N ARG A 273 6.59 5.21 -8.71
CA ARG A 273 7.02 3.89 -8.19
C ARG A 273 6.39 3.49 -6.84
N CYS A 274 5.36 4.19 -6.34
CA CYS A 274 4.71 3.79 -5.08
C CYS A 274 4.04 2.42 -5.19
N THR A 275 4.06 1.69 -4.09
CA THR A 275 3.27 0.48 -3.88
C THR A 275 1.86 0.84 -3.40
N ALA A 276 0.91 -0.09 -3.53
CA ALA A 276 -0.43 0.09 -2.98
C ALA A 276 -0.40 0.24 -1.44
N GLN A 277 0.54 -0.43 -0.76
CA GLN A 277 0.68 -0.33 0.70
C GLN A 277 1.16 1.06 1.16
N GLU A 278 2.14 1.64 0.45
CA GLU A 278 2.59 3.01 0.73
C GLU A 278 1.48 4.03 0.44
N LEU A 279 0.77 3.83 -0.68
CA LEU A 279 -0.36 4.68 -1.06
C LEU A 279 -1.51 4.59 -0.04
N GLU A 280 -1.81 3.39 0.46
CA GLU A 280 -2.80 3.16 1.52
C GLU A 280 -2.48 3.97 2.77
N GLY A 281 -1.24 3.88 3.26
CA GLY A 281 -0.82 4.62 4.45
C GLY A 281 -0.90 6.15 4.29
N MET A 282 -0.65 6.65 3.08
CA MET A 282 -0.79 8.08 2.76
C MET A 282 -2.27 8.51 2.72
N LEU A 283 -3.09 7.80 1.95
CA LEU A 283 -4.52 8.12 1.78
C LEU A 283 -5.31 7.93 3.07
N ALA A 284 -4.94 6.97 3.92
CA ALA A 284 -5.59 6.77 5.22
C ALA A 284 -5.45 8.00 6.13
N LYS A 285 -4.25 8.64 6.14
CA LYS A 285 -3.99 9.86 6.92
C LYS A 285 -4.78 11.04 6.37
N ILE A 286 -4.77 11.23 5.05
CA ILE A 286 -5.52 12.30 4.38
C ILE A 286 -7.02 12.12 4.65
N GLY A 287 -7.54 10.91 4.48
CA GLY A 287 -8.95 10.60 4.72
C GLY A 287 -9.39 10.81 6.16
N ALA A 288 -8.57 10.43 7.13
CA ALA A 288 -8.84 10.70 8.54
C ALA A 288 -8.94 12.20 8.82
N ASN A 289 -7.97 12.99 8.33
CA ASN A 289 -7.98 14.45 8.51
C ASN A 289 -9.17 15.12 7.80
N MET A 290 -9.50 14.67 6.59
CA MET A 290 -10.66 15.15 5.85
C MET A 290 -11.96 14.85 6.58
N LEU A 291 -12.09 13.65 7.17
CA LEU A 291 -13.26 13.29 7.96
C LEU A 291 -13.40 14.21 9.17
N LEU A 292 -12.33 14.44 9.94
CA LEU A 292 -12.36 15.35 11.09
C LEU A 292 -12.75 16.78 10.69
N ALA A 293 -12.25 17.26 9.54
CA ALA A 293 -12.65 18.56 9.00
C ALA A 293 -14.14 18.63 8.64
N VAL A 294 -14.71 17.54 8.11
CA VAL A 294 -16.15 17.42 7.87
C VAL A 294 -16.92 17.40 9.18
N LEU A 295 -16.48 16.63 10.18
CA LEU A 295 -17.13 16.56 11.49
C LEU A 295 -17.13 17.90 12.23
N LYS A 296 -16.06 18.71 12.10
CA LYS A 296 -16.01 20.05 12.70
C LYS A 296 -17.16 20.96 12.27
N ASN A 297 -17.62 20.83 11.02
CA ASN A 297 -18.71 21.62 10.43
C ASN A 297 -19.76 20.72 9.76
N LEU A 298 -20.19 19.65 10.45
CA LEU A 298 -20.98 18.57 9.84
C LEU A 298 -22.29 19.03 9.18
N PRO A 299 -23.15 19.85 9.83
CA PRO A 299 -24.42 20.28 9.22
C PRO A 299 -24.20 21.05 7.91
N GLU A 300 -23.25 21.98 7.89
CA GLU A 300 -22.93 22.79 6.71
C GLU A 300 -22.24 21.95 5.61
N SER A 301 -21.39 21.00 6.00
CA SER A 301 -20.76 20.08 5.04
C SER A 301 -21.82 19.22 4.33
N LEU A 302 -22.80 18.72 5.06
CA LEU A 302 -23.90 17.94 4.51
C LEU A 302 -24.84 18.76 3.62
N LYS A 303 -25.07 20.03 3.96
CA LYS A 303 -25.85 20.96 3.12
C LYS A 303 -25.21 21.18 1.74
N ASN A 304 -23.88 21.18 1.69
CA ASN A 304 -23.11 21.44 0.47
C ASN A 304 -22.73 20.17 -0.33
N LYS A 305 -23.26 18.99 0.05
CA LYS A 305 -22.98 17.73 -0.65
C LYS A 305 -23.48 17.77 -2.10
N LYS A 306 -22.75 17.12 -3.00
CA LYS A 306 -23.05 17.10 -4.44
C LYS A 306 -23.18 15.67 -4.93
N GLU A 307 -24.19 15.41 -5.75
CA GLU A 307 -24.32 14.10 -6.42
C GLU A 307 -23.11 13.85 -7.33
N GLN A 308 -22.68 12.58 -7.40
CA GLN A 308 -21.54 12.22 -8.24
C GLN A 308 -21.86 12.45 -9.72
N PRO A 309 -20.88 12.90 -10.54
CA PRO A 309 -21.07 12.99 -11.98
C PRO A 309 -21.29 11.59 -12.58
N LYS A 310 -22.04 11.55 -13.69
CA LYS A 310 -22.28 10.31 -14.46
C LYS A 310 -21.08 9.92 -15.33
N GLU A 311 -20.29 10.90 -15.74
CA GLU A 311 -19.07 10.72 -16.51
C GLU A 311 -17.89 10.32 -15.61
N GLY A 312 -16.96 9.52 -16.13
CA GLY A 312 -15.76 9.10 -15.40
C GLY A 312 -15.96 7.97 -14.39
N VAL A 313 -17.15 7.37 -14.32
CA VAL A 313 -17.46 6.22 -13.44
C VAL A 313 -16.59 5.02 -13.84
N THR A 314 -15.80 4.52 -12.90
CA THR A 314 -15.07 3.24 -13.05
C THR A 314 -15.21 2.39 -11.80
N PHE A 315 -14.90 1.10 -11.93
CA PHE A 315 -15.06 0.13 -10.83
C PHE A 315 -13.74 -0.51 -10.45
N ALA A 316 -13.53 -0.68 -9.14
CA ALA A 316 -12.39 -1.29 -8.52
C ALA A 316 -12.79 -2.62 -7.85
N PRO A 317 -13.06 -3.69 -8.64
CA PRO A 317 -13.50 -4.97 -8.10
C PRO A 317 -12.44 -5.62 -7.21
N LYS A 318 -12.88 -6.51 -6.32
CA LYS A 318 -12.00 -7.24 -5.40
C LYS A 318 -10.93 -7.99 -6.18
N VAL A 319 -9.67 -7.85 -5.75
CA VAL A 319 -8.54 -8.53 -6.38
C VAL A 319 -8.45 -9.97 -5.89
N SER A 320 -8.33 -10.91 -6.82
CA SER A 320 -8.13 -12.33 -6.53
C SER A 320 -6.66 -12.73 -6.70
N ILE A 321 -6.27 -13.81 -6.04
CA ILE A 321 -4.91 -14.39 -6.15
C ILE A 321 -4.54 -14.77 -7.59
N VAL A 322 -5.53 -15.04 -8.46
CA VAL A 322 -5.30 -15.35 -9.88
C VAL A 322 -4.61 -14.19 -10.60
N LYS A 323 -4.88 -12.94 -10.18
CA LYS A 323 -4.21 -11.75 -10.71
C LYS A 323 -2.69 -11.76 -10.46
N SER A 324 -2.21 -12.53 -9.48
CA SER A 324 -0.78 -12.65 -9.17
C SER A 324 -0.02 -13.56 -10.14
N CYS A 325 -0.70 -14.30 -11.00
CA CYS A 325 -0.06 -15.11 -12.04
C CYS A 325 0.46 -14.18 -13.15
N ILE A 326 1.79 -14.17 -13.32
CA ILE A 326 2.44 -13.39 -14.37
C ILE A 326 2.09 -14.01 -15.72
N LYS A 327 1.65 -13.17 -16.64
CA LYS A 327 1.38 -13.50 -18.04
C LYS A 327 2.50 -12.98 -18.92
N TRP A 328 3.58 -13.74 -19.04
CA TRP A 328 4.80 -13.34 -19.75
C TRP A 328 4.57 -13.00 -21.22
N GLU A 329 3.61 -13.66 -21.87
CA GLU A 329 3.29 -13.43 -23.28
C GLU A 329 2.48 -12.15 -23.49
N GLU A 330 1.70 -11.73 -22.49
CA GLU A 330 0.77 -10.59 -22.58
C GLU A 330 1.35 -9.31 -21.96
N GLN A 331 2.13 -9.42 -20.89
CA GLN A 331 2.56 -8.28 -20.08
C GLN A 331 3.96 -7.79 -20.40
N THR A 332 4.16 -6.47 -20.43
CA THR A 332 5.49 -5.84 -20.46
C THR A 332 6.16 -5.93 -19.09
N ALA A 333 7.48 -5.76 -19.03
CA ALA A 333 8.20 -5.67 -17.76
C ALA A 333 7.64 -4.56 -16.86
N ALA A 334 7.35 -3.38 -17.44
CA ALA A 334 6.71 -2.28 -16.72
C ALA A 334 5.34 -2.68 -16.14
N GLN A 335 4.51 -3.42 -16.88
CA GLN A 335 3.23 -3.94 -16.39
C GLN A 335 3.40 -4.97 -15.27
N ILE A 336 4.44 -5.82 -15.33
CA ILE A 336 4.73 -6.80 -14.28
C ILE A 336 5.19 -6.10 -13.00
N ILE A 337 6.06 -5.10 -13.12
CA ILE A 337 6.49 -4.27 -11.99
C ILE A 337 5.31 -3.49 -11.40
N GLN A 338 4.45 -2.89 -12.25
CA GLN A 338 3.25 -2.20 -11.80
C GLN A 338 2.28 -3.14 -11.07
N LEU A 339 2.10 -4.36 -11.59
CA LEU A 339 1.33 -5.41 -10.94
C LEU A 339 1.93 -5.77 -9.58
N HIS A 340 3.24 -5.98 -9.50
CA HIS A 340 3.94 -6.25 -8.24
C HIS A 340 3.72 -5.10 -7.23
N ARG A 341 3.86 -3.85 -7.66
CA ARG A 341 3.60 -2.67 -6.81
C ARG A 341 2.15 -2.62 -6.31
N ALA A 342 1.19 -3.03 -7.14
CA ALA A 342 -0.22 -3.00 -6.81
C ALA A 342 -0.65 -4.13 -5.84
N ILE A 343 -0.16 -5.36 -6.01
CA ILE A 343 -0.70 -6.53 -5.30
C ILE A 343 0.34 -7.36 -4.53
N GLY A 344 1.65 -7.07 -4.67
CA GLY A 344 2.73 -7.93 -4.18
C GLY A 344 2.74 -8.16 -2.67
N SER A 345 2.27 -7.17 -1.88
CA SER A 345 2.12 -7.28 -0.44
C SER A 345 1.02 -8.26 -0.02
N MET A 346 -0.04 -8.39 -0.83
CA MET A 346 -1.16 -9.31 -0.59
C MET A 346 -0.91 -10.68 -1.20
N PHE A 347 -0.44 -10.68 -2.45
CA PHE A 347 -0.22 -11.86 -3.27
C PHE A 347 1.13 -11.73 -3.96
N PRO A 348 2.15 -12.46 -3.48
CA PRO A 348 3.38 -12.63 -4.23
C PRO A 348 3.08 -13.04 -5.67
N LEU A 349 3.81 -12.45 -6.63
CA LEU A 349 3.62 -12.81 -8.03
C LEU A 349 4.10 -14.24 -8.28
N GLN A 350 3.38 -14.96 -9.13
CA GLN A 350 3.56 -16.39 -9.35
C GLN A 350 3.79 -16.70 -10.81
N THR A 351 4.59 -17.73 -11.05
CA THR A 351 4.92 -18.22 -12.40
C THR A 351 5.22 -19.72 -12.32
N LEU A 352 5.25 -20.39 -13.47
CA LEU A 352 5.75 -21.76 -13.59
C LEU A 352 7.25 -21.75 -13.90
N TRP A 353 8.00 -22.63 -13.25
CA TRP A 353 9.39 -22.97 -13.55
C TRP A 353 9.52 -24.48 -13.62
N LYS A 354 9.88 -25.03 -14.80
CA LYS A 354 9.94 -26.48 -15.07
C LYS A 354 8.69 -27.23 -14.56
N GLY A 355 7.50 -26.70 -14.89
CA GLY A 355 6.21 -27.26 -14.45
C GLY A 355 5.85 -27.05 -12.98
N THR A 356 6.74 -26.48 -12.15
CA THR A 356 6.50 -26.20 -10.73
C THR A 356 6.11 -24.74 -10.52
N THR A 357 5.07 -24.48 -9.72
CA THR A 357 4.72 -23.11 -9.33
C THR A 357 5.75 -22.53 -8.38
N ILE A 358 6.27 -21.35 -8.70
CA ILE A 358 7.17 -20.58 -7.85
C ILE A 358 6.59 -19.20 -7.58
N LYS A 359 6.98 -18.59 -6.46
CA LYS A 359 6.69 -17.18 -6.15
C LYS A 359 7.93 -16.34 -6.36
N LEU A 360 7.74 -15.16 -6.93
CA LEU A 360 8.77 -14.16 -7.14
C LEU A 360 8.57 -13.03 -6.13
N LEU A 361 9.66 -12.61 -5.51
CA LEU A 361 9.69 -11.56 -4.48
C LEU A 361 10.84 -10.60 -4.77
N ASP A 362 10.79 -9.43 -4.12
CA ASP A 362 11.87 -8.44 -4.13
C ASP A 362 12.24 -8.03 -5.57
N PHE A 363 11.24 -7.56 -6.31
CA PHE A 363 11.40 -7.10 -7.69
C PHE A 363 12.27 -5.84 -7.75
N VAL A 364 13.07 -5.74 -8.80
CA VAL A 364 13.98 -4.63 -9.08
C VAL A 364 13.64 -4.05 -10.43
N GLU A 365 13.49 -2.73 -10.48
CA GLU A 365 13.40 -2.00 -11.74
C GLU A 365 14.78 -1.91 -12.37
N VAL A 366 14.87 -2.31 -13.64
CA VAL A 366 16.13 -2.39 -14.36
C VAL A 366 16.08 -1.37 -15.49
N ASP A 367 16.63 -0.19 -15.21
CA ASP A 367 16.71 0.89 -16.18
C ASP A 367 17.93 0.66 -17.08
N ASN A 368 17.70 0.43 -18.37
CA ASN A 368 18.71 0.36 -19.43
C ASN A 368 19.97 -0.43 -19.09
N ILE A 369 19.92 -1.76 -19.23
CA ILE A 369 21.15 -2.58 -19.18
C ILE A 369 22.05 -2.15 -20.36
N PRO A 370 23.28 -1.65 -20.12
CA PRO A 370 24.19 -1.25 -21.20
C PRO A 370 24.44 -2.43 -22.15
N GLY A 371 24.14 -2.24 -23.45
CA GLY A 371 24.25 -3.28 -24.47
C GLY A 371 22.93 -3.95 -24.88
N PHE A 372 21.83 -3.70 -24.15
CA PHE A 372 20.49 -4.23 -24.46
C PHE A 372 19.45 -3.11 -24.62
N THR A 373 19.75 -2.12 -25.47
CA THR A 373 18.82 -1.02 -25.75
C THR A 373 17.58 -1.54 -26.47
N GLY A 374 16.39 -1.27 -25.91
CA GLY A 374 15.09 -1.66 -26.50
C GLY A 374 14.41 -2.88 -25.88
N ILE A 375 15.05 -3.56 -24.92
CA ILE A 375 14.48 -4.72 -24.22
C ILE A 375 14.27 -4.37 -22.74
N CYS A 376 13.03 -4.45 -22.26
CA CYS A 376 12.71 -4.22 -20.84
C CYS A 376 12.84 -5.52 -20.03
N TRP A 377 13.54 -5.46 -18.91
CA TRP A 377 13.83 -6.59 -18.04
C TRP A 377 13.05 -6.52 -16.73
N VAL A 378 12.74 -7.70 -16.19
CA VAL A 378 12.22 -7.83 -14.83
C VAL A 378 13.33 -8.42 -13.96
N GLY A 379 13.82 -7.65 -12.99
CA GLY A 379 14.79 -8.12 -12.00
C GLY A 379 14.07 -8.68 -10.77
N ILE A 380 14.60 -9.75 -10.19
CA ILE A 380 14.13 -10.31 -8.92
C ILE A 380 15.31 -10.68 -8.02
N LYS A 381 15.16 -10.48 -6.70
CA LYS A 381 16.18 -10.85 -5.71
C LYS A 381 15.88 -12.15 -4.98
N THR A 382 14.61 -12.58 -4.97
CA THR A 382 14.17 -13.73 -4.19
C THR A 382 13.20 -14.60 -4.98
N VAL A 383 13.44 -15.92 -4.92
CA VAL A 383 12.55 -16.95 -5.46
C VAL A 383 12.09 -17.87 -4.33
N VAL A 384 10.80 -18.16 -4.27
CA VAL A 384 10.24 -19.18 -3.36
C VAL A 384 9.80 -20.37 -4.20
N LEU A 385 10.57 -21.46 -4.10
CA LEU A 385 10.28 -22.76 -4.70
C LEU A 385 9.82 -23.74 -3.61
N LYS A 386 10.76 -24.41 -2.95
CA LYS A 386 10.53 -25.24 -1.74
C LYS A 386 10.85 -24.48 -0.45
N LYS A 387 11.82 -23.59 -0.54
CA LYS A 387 12.26 -22.65 0.49
C LYS A 387 12.50 -21.28 -0.15
N LYS A 388 12.63 -20.25 0.66
CA LYS A 388 13.06 -18.92 0.21
C LYS A 388 14.53 -19.02 -0.21
N LEU A 389 14.83 -18.65 -1.45
CA LEU A 389 16.17 -18.67 -2.03
C LEU A 389 16.51 -17.27 -2.54
N THR A 390 17.77 -16.86 -2.36
CA THR A 390 18.26 -15.69 -3.10
C THR A 390 18.33 -16.02 -4.59
N ALA A 391 18.32 -14.98 -5.41
CA ALA A 391 18.49 -15.11 -6.86
C ALA A 391 19.77 -15.90 -7.21
N ILE A 392 20.85 -15.68 -6.45
CA ILE A 392 22.13 -16.38 -6.60
C ILE A 392 22.00 -17.86 -6.24
N ASP A 393 21.40 -18.19 -5.10
CA ASP A 393 21.24 -19.59 -4.66
C ASP A 393 20.35 -20.36 -5.63
N PHE A 394 19.30 -19.72 -6.13
CA PHE A 394 18.44 -20.28 -7.15
C PHE A 394 19.22 -20.54 -8.44
N TYR A 395 20.02 -19.57 -8.88
CA TYR A 395 20.86 -19.72 -10.05
C TYR A 395 21.86 -20.88 -9.90
N ASN A 396 22.68 -20.86 -8.84
CA ASN A 396 23.73 -21.86 -8.61
C ASN A 396 23.15 -23.27 -8.41
N GLY A 397 22.03 -23.40 -7.69
CA GLY A 397 21.43 -24.68 -7.36
C GLY A 397 20.58 -25.30 -8.49
N TYR A 398 19.95 -24.48 -9.34
CA TYR A 398 18.92 -24.96 -10.27
C TYR A 398 19.14 -24.58 -11.74
N MET A 399 19.89 -23.51 -12.02
CA MET A 399 20.09 -22.99 -13.38
C MET A 399 21.50 -23.30 -13.90
N HIS A 400 22.54 -23.15 -13.09
CA HIS A 400 23.95 -23.26 -13.50
C HIS A 400 24.29 -24.61 -14.14
N SER A 401 23.99 -25.72 -13.45
CA SER A 401 24.25 -27.07 -13.96
C SER A 401 23.54 -27.33 -15.29
N TRP A 402 22.35 -26.74 -15.49
CA TRP A 402 21.63 -26.88 -16.75
C TRP A 402 22.32 -26.14 -17.91
N PHE A 403 22.79 -24.90 -17.68
CA PHE A 403 23.53 -24.14 -18.70
C PHE A 403 24.81 -24.84 -19.12
N GLN A 404 25.51 -25.48 -18.17
CA GLN A 404 26.68 -26.30 -18.46
C GLN A 404 26.36 -27.52 -19.34
N GLN A 405 25.21 -28.16 -19.12
CA GLN A 405 24.78 -29.36 -19.87
C GLN A 405 24.18 -29.04 -21.24
N ASN A 406 23.74 -27.80 -21.50
CA ASN A 406 23.04 -27.43 -22.72
C ASN A 406 23.64 -26.17 -23.37
N PRO A 407 24.94 -26.18 -23.74
CA PRO A 407 25.63 -25.00 -24.26
C PRO A 407 25.18 -24.56 -25.67
N ARG A 408 24.40 -25.40 -26.38
CA ARG A 408 23.97 -25.18 -27.78
C ARG A 408 22.46 -25.02 -27.98
N THR A 409 21.63 -25.22 -26.96
CA THR A 409 20.20 -24.93 -27.07
C THR A 409 20.03 -23.44 -27.26
N VAL A 410 19.46 -23.05 -28.40
CA VAL A 410 19.04 -21.68 -28.66
C VAL A 410 18.20 -21.25 -27.46
N HIS A 411 18.59 -20.15 -26.81
CA HIS A 411 17.95 -19.61 -25.60
C HIS A 411 16.45 -19.23 -25.78
N GLN A 412 15.81 -19.63 -26.88
CA GLN A 412 14.42 -19.37 -27.25
C GLN A 412 13.38 -19.94 -26.26
N GLU A 413 13.71 -20.93 -25.44
CA GLU A 413 12.78 -21.44 -24.43
C GLU A 413 12.78 -20.57 -23.17
N CYS A 414 11.85 -19.61 -23.12
CA CYS A 414 11.49 -18.94 -21.87
C CYS A 414 11.01 -19.99 -20.87
N ARG A 415 11.83 -20.25 -19.86
CA ARG A 415 11.58 -21.27 -18.83
C ARG A 415 10.57 -20.85 -17.77
N PHE A 416 10.40 -19.55 -17.62
CA PHE A 416 9.34 -18.98 -16.83
C PHE A 416 8.10 -18.96 -17.71
N GLN A 417 7.15 -19.83 -17.39
CA GLN A 417 5.92 -19.96 -18.15
C GLN A 417 4.76 -19.35 -17.38
N THR A 418 3.79 -18.82 -18.11
CA THR A 418 2.58 -18.27 -17.51
C THR A 418 1.81 -19.35 -16.75
N LEU A 419 1.60 -19.13 -15.45
CA LEU A 419 0.77 -20.01 -14.64
C LEU A 419 -0.70 -19.78 -14.98
N ARG A 420 -1.32 -20.74 -15.67
CA ARG A 420 -2.77 -20.74 -15.90
C ARG A 420 -3.46 -21.57 -14.82
N LEU A 421 -3.98 -20.90 -13.80
CA LEU A 421 -4.86 -21.56 -12.82
C LEU A 421 -6.15 -21.96 -13.54
N SER A 422 -6.41 -23.26 -13.68
CA SER A 422 -7.61 -23.75 -14.36
C SER A 422 -8.88 -23.32 -13.64
N THR A 423 -9.88 -22.95 -14.44
CA THR A 423 -11.25 -22.59 -14.02
C THR A 423 -11.95 -23.72 -13.23
N ALA A 424 -11.36 -24.92 -13.14
CA ALA A 424 -11.85 -26.05 -12.34
C ALA A 424 -11.27 -26.07 -10.91
N LYS A 425 -10.03 -25.61 -10.71
CA LYS A 425 -9.47 -25.29 -9.37
C LYS A 425 -10.08 -24.02 -8.76
N LYS A 426 -10.78 -23.23 -9.60
CA LYS A 426 -11.73 -22.17 -9.22
C LYS A 426 -12.82 -22.67 -8.27
N THR A 427 -13.10 -23.96 -8.24
CA THR A 427 -14.08 -24.52 -7.31
C THR A 427 -13.46 -25.07 -6.05
N LEU A 428 -12.29 -25.74 -6.04
CA LEU A 428 -11.81 -26.39 -4.81
C LEU A 428 -10.95 -25.53 -3.88
N LYS A 429 -10.14 -24.59 -4.39
CA LYS A 429 -9.34 -23.71 -3.52
C LYS A 429 -10.11 -22.46 -3.11
N GLU A 430 -11.00 -21.98 -3.97
CA GLU A 430 -12.04 -21.04 -3.55
C GLU A 430 -13.04 -21.79 -2.66
N ARG A 431 -13.64 -22.96 -2.94
CA ARG A 431 -14.47 -23.66 -1.92
C ARG A 431 -13.71 -24.06 -0.64
N GLY A 432 -12.41 -24.32 -0.66
CA GLY A 432 -11.65 -24.54 0.58
C GLY A 432 -11.55 -23.28 1.46
N ILE A 433 -11.62 -22.10 0.85
CA ILE A 433 -11.58 -20.78 1.51
C ILE A 433 -13.00 -20.15 1.61
N LEU A 434 -13.96 -20.61 0.80
CA LEU A 434 -15.25 -19.99 0.49
C LEU A 434 -16.45 -20.92 0.76
N ALA A 435 -16.26 -22.24 0.92
CA ALA A 435 -17.31 -23.13 1.46
C ALA A 435 -17.52 -22.88 2.96
N GLN A 436 -16.62 -22.13 3.61
CA GLN A 436 -16.84 -21.56 4.94
C GLN A 436 -17.51 -20.16 4.90
N ASP A 437 -17.69 -19.56 3.71
CA ASP A 437 -18.20 -18.18 3.54
C ASP A 437 -19.51 -18.05 2.73
N ILE A 438 -20.20 -19.15 2.40
CA ILE A 438 -21.52 -19.12 1.68
C ILE A 438 -22.63 -19.89 2.42
N LYS A 439 -22.51 -20.09 3.74
CA LYS A 439 -23.68 -20.34 4.57
C LYS A 439 -23.70 -19.34 5.73
N GLN A 440 -24.73 -18.48 5.71
CA GLN A 440 -25.13 -17.42 6.65
C GLN A 440 -24.66 -16.01 6.29
#